data_AF-A0A3B9XIC7-F1
#
_entry.id   AF-A0A3B9XIC7-F1
#
_cell.length_a   1.000
_cell.length_b   1.000
_cell.length_c   1.000
_cell.angle_alpha   90.00
_cell.angle_beta   90.00
_cell.angle_gamma   90.00
#
_symmetry.space_group_name_H-M   'P 1'
#
loop_
_entity.id
_entity.type
_entity.pdbx_description
1 polymer ?
#
loop_
_entity_poly.entity_id
_entity_poly.type
_entity_poly.pdbx_seq_one_letter_code
_entity_poly.pdbx_strand_id
1 'polypeptide(L)'
;MMRKWGSLIVLIFGVTLLSRCTTAPKGPEATQEGIEGISLEELQDNLGMEMGDLGSMERTFNSCSLPKPLRENQACGTRFFTLIHFRVQCRNSIGTTQTAVTELDLRALRKNLEWVIGDYRGSSRTDSDGYGIIRVVSTKSLMKKRFVLKQGKTALGVQTAEVTRLIVPENWCD
;
A
#
# COMPACT_ATOMS: atom_id res chain seq x y z
N MET A 1 -18.37 -63.60 -43.68
CA MET A 1 -17.32 -63.14 -42.75
C MET A 1 -17.95 -62.26 -41.69
N MET A 2 -18.16 -62.81 -40.50
CA MET A 2 -18.81 -62.14 -39.35
C MET A 2 -17.76 -61.38 -38.54
N ARG A 3 -17.97 -60.08 -38.28
CA ARG A 3 -17.18 -59.30 -37.33
C ARG A 3 -17.98 -59.04 -36.06
N LYS A 4 -17.53 -59.66 -34.97
CA LYS A 4 -18.04 -59.53 -33.60
C LYS A 4 -17.86 -58.10 -33.09
N TRP A 5 -18.90 -57.57 -32.46
CA TRP A 5 -18.85 -56.35 -31.65
C TRP A 5 -18.43 -56.72 -30.23
N GLY A 6 -17.34 -56.12 -29.74
CA GLY A 6 -16.89 -56.26 -28.36
C GLY A 6 -17.46 -55.13 -27.50
N SER A 7 -18.24 -55.50 -26.48
CA SER A 7 -18.74 -54.58 -25.45
C SER A 7 -17.57 -54.06 -24.60
N LEU A 8 -17.40 -52.75 -24.56
CA LEU A 8 -16.45 -52.07 -23.66
C LEU A 8 -17.22 -51.64 -22.41
N ILE A 9 -16.91 -52.26 -21.27
CA ILE A 9 -17.41 -51.86 -19.95
C ILE A 9 -16.51 -50.73 -19.45
N VAL A 10 -17.07 -49.54 -19.28
CA VAL A 10 -16.39 -48.38 -18.67
C VAL A 10 -16.71 -48.34 -17.18
N LEU A 11 -15.74 -48.71 -16.35
CA LEU A 11 -15.79 -48.54 -14.89
C LEU A 11 -15.41 -47.10 -14.54
N ILE A 12 -16.40 -46.32 -14.11
CA ILE A 12 -16.19 -44.96 -13.57
C ILE A 12 -15.72 -45.11 -12.12
N PHE A 13 -14.41 -44.95 -11.91
CA PHE A 13 -13.84 -44.79 -10.57
C PHE A 13 -14.14 -43.38 -10.07
N GLY A 14 -15.02 -43.28 -9.07
CA GLY A 14 -15.25 -42.05 -8.32
C GLY A 14 -14.03 -41.69 -7.47
N VAL A 15 -13.26 -40.70 -7.93
CA VAL A 15 -12.19 -40.08 -7.15
C VAL A 15 -12.81 -38.93 -6.36
N THR A 16 -13.12 -39.18 -5.09
CA THR A 16 -13.48 -38.16 -4.10
C THR A 16 -12.23 -37.35 -3.72
N LEU A 17 -11.97 -36.27 -4.46
CA LEU A 17 -10.97 -35.27 -4.09
C LEU A 17 -11.44 -34.51 -2.85
N LEU A 18 -10.96 -34.96 -1.68
CA LEU A 18 -11.02 -34.21 -0.42
C LEU A 18 -10.26 -32.89 -0.61
N SER A 19 -10.99 -31.81 -0.90
CA SER A 19 -10.47 -30.44 -0.89
C SER A 19 -10.03 -30.08 0.53
N ARG A 20 -8.75 -30.26 0.84
CA ARG A 20 -8.14 -29.70 2.04
C ARG A 20 -8.08 -28.18 1.88
N CYS A 21 -9.01 -27.47 2.53
CA CYS A 21 -8.89 -26.04 2.77
C CYS A 21 -7.61 -25.78 3.57
N THR A 22 -6.50 -25.49 2.86
CA THR A 22 -5.30 -24.93 3.46
C THR A 22 -5.63 -23.48 3.81
N THR A 23 -6.05 -23.24 5.04
CA THR A 23 -6.11 -21.88 5.59
C THR A 23 -4.69 -21.33 5.60
N ALA A 24 -4.38 -20.46 4.64
CA ALA A 24 -3.11 -19.77 4.59
C ALA A 24 -2.88 -19.05 5.94
N PRO A 25 -1.70 -19.19 6.58
CA PRO A 25 -1.42 -18.52 7.82
C PRO A 25 -1.56 -17.01 7.61
N LYS A 26 -2.45 -16.39 8.39
CA LYS A 26 -2.63 -14.94 8.45
C LYS A 26 -1.32 -14.37 9.00
N GLY A 27 -0.47 -13.86 8.11
CA GLY A 27 0.80 -13.23 8.50
C GLY A 27 0.54 -12.12 9.55
N PRO A 28 1.53 -11.81 10.40
CA PRO A 28 1.35 -10.82 11.46
C PRO A 28 0.79 -9.53 10.86
N GLU A 29 -0.36 -9.13 11.39
CA GLU A 29 -1.00 -7.88 11.03
C GLU A 29 -0.12 -6.77 11.56
N ALA A 30 0.70 -6.18 10.69
CA ALA A 30 1.53 -5.03 11.03
C ALA A 30 0.61 -3.84 11.29
N THR A 31 0.08 -3.76 12.51
CA THR A 31 -0.50 -2.54 13.06
C THR A 31 0.59 -1.48 12.94
N GLN A 32 0.27 -0.33 12.34
CA GLN A 32 1.18 0.82 12.34
C GLN A 32 1.75 0.95 13.74
N GLU A 33 3.08 0.93 13.86
CA GLU A 33 3.79 1.09 15.12
C GLU A 33 3.52 2.52 15.61
N GLY A 34 2.33 2.72 16.19
CA GLY A 34 1.93 3.96 16.81
C GLY A 34 2.79 4.15 18.03
N ILE A 35 3.58 5.22 18.00
CA ILE A 35 4.36 5.69 19.13
C ILE A 35 3.39 6.03 20.25
N GLU A 36 3.49 5.32 21.36
CA GLU A 36 2.64 5.60 22.50
C GLU A 36 3.11 6.89 23.18
N GLY A 37 2.34 7.97 23.04
CA GLY A 37 2.55 9.22 23.78
C GLY A 37 3.22 10.37 23.02
N ILE A 38 3.69 10.17 21.79
CA ILE A 38 4.14 11.23 20.86
C ILE A 38 3.38 11.04 19.55
N SER A 39 2.71 12.09 19.06
CA SER A 39 2.02 12.01 17.78
C SER A 39 3.05 11.95 16.64
N LEU A 40 2.68 11.34 15.50
CA LEU A 40 3.59 11.29 14.35
C LEU A 40 3.85 12.69 13.79
N GLU A 41 2.92 13.62 13.99
CA GLU A 41 3.05 15.05 13.68
C GLU A 41 4.09 15.72 14.58
N GLU A 42 4.03 15.51 15.90
CA GLU A 42 5.03 16.05 16.83
C GLU A 42 6.44 15.50 16.53
N LEU A 43 6.54 14.21 16.17
CA LEU A 43 7.81 13.63 15.74
C LEU A 43 8.29 14.24 14.41
N GLN A 44 7.39 14.47 13.45
CA GLN A 44 7.73 15.14 12.19
C GLN A 44 8.33 16.53 12.43
N ASP A 45 7.70 17.32 13.29
CA ASP A 45 8.12 18.68 13.65
C ASP A 45 9.48 18.66 14.35
N ASN A 46 9.67 17.75 15.32
CA ASN A 46 10.95 17.58 16.03
C ASN A 46 12.10 17.16 15.11
N LEU A 47 11.81 16.50 13.99
CA LEU A 47 12.80 16.10 12.98
C LEU A 47 13.01 17.17 11.89
N GLY A 48 12.32 18.32 11.97
CA GLY A 48 12.42 19.39 10.99
C GLY A 48 11.99 18.95 9.59
N MET A 49 10.96 18.10 9.49
CA MET A 49 10.44 17.60 8.23
C MET A 49 9.20 18.41 7.82
N GLU A 50 9.40 19.44 7.00
CA GLU A 50 8.33 20.34 6.56
C GLU A 50 7.46 19.76 5.43
N MET A 51 6.24 20.28 5.29
CA MET A 51 5.21 19.79 4.37
C MET A 51 5.29 20.33 2.93
N GLY A 52 6.43 20.89 2.51
CA GLY A 52 6.50 21.79 1.36
C GLY A 52 6.17 21.19 0.00
N ASP A 53 6.78 20.04 -0.35
CA ASP A 53 6.71 19.49 -1.71
C ASP A 53 6.11 18.08 -1.75
N LEU A 54 5.54 17.72 -2.91
CA LEU A 54 5.21 16.33 -3.23
C LEU A 54 6.50 15.51 -3.28
N GLY A 55 6.47 14.31 -2.69
CA GLY A 55 7.66 13.49 -2.63
C GLY A 55 7.67 12.55 -1.43
N SER A 56 8.82 11.91 -1.27
CA SER A 56 9.12 11.09 -0.10
C SER A 56 10.40 11.58 0.55
N MET A 57 10.37 11.70 1.87
CA MET A 57 11.51 12.08 2.68
C MET A 57 11.68 11.07 3.82
N GLU A 58 12.92 10.81 4.19
CA GLU A 58 13.25 9.91 5.30
C GLU A 58 14.31 10.57 6.18
N ARG A 59 14.10 10.51 7.50
CA ARG A 59 15.08 10.93 8.51
C ARG A 59 15.34 9.79 9.47
N THR A 60 16.59 9.61 9.82
CA THR A 60 17.00 8.69 10.88
C THR A 60 16.93 9.40 12.22
N PHE A 61 16.46 8.71 13.25
CA PHE A 61 16.44 9.22 14.62
C PHE A 61 16.75 8.11 15.63
N ASN A 62 17.20 8.48 16.83
CA ASN A 62 17.37 7.53 17.92
C ASN A 62 16.15 7.58 18.84
N SER A 63 15.39 6.49 18.90
CA SER A 63 14.19 6.43 19.73
C SER A 63 14.48 6.37 21.23
N CYS A 64 15.72 6.09 21.64
CA CYS A 64 16.13 6.17 23.06
C CYS A 64 16.24 7.62 23.54
N SER A 65 16.36 8.59 22.62
CA SER A 65 16.46 10.02 22.93
C SER A 65 15.11 10.72 22.99
N LEU A 66 14.01 10.00 22.75
CA LEU A 66 12.68 10.57 22.82
C LEU A 66 12.23 10.72 24.29
N PRO A 67 11.50 11.79 24.63
CA PRO A 67 11.04 12.04 26.00
C PRO A 67 10.05 10.97 26.50
N LYS A 68 9.44 10.21 25.60
CA LYS A 68 8.58 9.06 25.90
C LYS A 68 9.00 7.85 25.06
N PRO A 69 8.96 6.63 25.63
CA PRO A 69 9.29 5.42 24.89
C PRO A 69 8.26 5.11 23.80
N LEU A 70 8.68 4.42 22.73
CA LEU A 70 7.79 4.10 21.59
C LEU A 70 6.65 3.13 21.95
N ARG A 71 6.84 2.31 23.00
CA ARG A 71 5.89 1.39 23.70
C ARG A 71 6.67 0.64 24.79
N GLU A 72 5.99 0.11 25.82
CA GLU A 72 6.63 -0.62 26.94
C GLU A 72 7.50 -1.82 26.51
N ASN A 73 7.21 -2.45 25.35
CA ASN A 73 7.91 -3.66 24.89
C ASN A 73 8.74 -3.46 23.62
N GLN A 74 8.90 -2.23 23.14
CA GLN A 74 9.66 -1.98 21.91
C GLN A 74 11.09 -1.56 22.26
N ALA A 75 12.08 -2.33 21.80
CA ALA A 75 13.48 -1.97 22.00
C ALA A 75 13.76 -0.58 21.42
N CYS A 76 14.41 0.28 22.21
CA CYS A 76 14.84 1.58 21.70
C CYS A 76 16.07 1.43 20.79
N GLY A 77 16.28 2.37 19.86
CA GLY A 77 17.47 2.38 19.01
C GLY A 77 17.29 3.25 17.77
N THR A 78 18.15 3.03 16.78
CA THR A 78 18.06 3.73 15.49
C THR A 78 16.79 3.34 14.75
N ARG A 79 15.97 4.33 14.41
CA ARG A 79 14.71 4.22 13.65
C ARG A 79 14.74 5.16 12.45
N PHE A 80 13.84 4.91 11.51
CA PHE A 80 13.63 5.74 10.34
C PHE A 80 12.22 6.32 10.41
N PHE A 81 12.09 7.62 10.23
CA PHE A 81 10.81 8.30 10.03
C PHE A 81 10.68 8.62 8.55
N THR A 82 9.70 7.99 7.88
CA THR A 82 9.38 8.23 6.48
C THR A 82 8.12 9.08 6.39
N LEU A 83 8.21 10.20 5.67
CA LEU A 83 7.10 11.08 5.31
C LEU A 83 6.88 11.01 3.80
N ILE A 84 5.65 10.70 3.39
CA ILE A 84 5.26 10.64 1.97
C ILE A 84 4.11 11.61 1.74
N HIS A 85 4.35 12.58 0.89
CA HIS A 85 3.38 13.56 0.42
C HIS A 85 3.05 13.22 -1.03
N PHE A 86 1.81 12.84 -1.27
CA PHE A 86 1.40 12.36 -2.58
C PHE A 86 0.11 13.01 -3.04
N ARG A 87 -0.05 13.16 -4.35
CA ARG A 87 -1.31 13.58 -4.97
C ARG A 87 -1.86 12.45 -5.83
N VAL A 88 -3.11 12.05 -5.61
CA VAL A 88 -3.81 11.06 -6.43
C VAL A 88 -4.87 11.74 -7.27
N GLN A 89 -4.77 11.51 -8.57
CA GLN A 89 -5.77 11.96 -9.53
C GLN A 89 -6.20 10.80 -10.39
N CYS A 90 -7.44 10.82 -10.80
CA CYS A 90 -7.97 9.93 -11.80
C CYS A 90 -7.91 10.53 -13.19
N ARG A 91 -7.90 9.68 -14.20
CA ARG A 91 -8.27 10.06 -15.57
C ARG A 91 -9.78 10.11 -15.73
N ASN A 92 -10.26 11.06 -16.54
CA ASN A 92 -11.68 11.22 -16.91
C ASN A 92 -12.12 10.36 -18.11
N SER A 93 -11.24 9.51 -18.65
CA SER A 93 -11.54 8.72 -19.85
C SER A 93 -11.06 7.28 -19.75
N ILE A 94 -11.91 6.35 -20.16
CA ILE A 94 -11.57 4.94 -20.42
C ILE A 94 -10.93 4.83 -21.82
N GLY A 95 -9.63 4.52 -21.90
CA GLY A 95 -8.99 4.14 -23.17
C GLY A 95 -7.54 4.60 -23.35
N THR A 96 -6.94 4.21 -24.47
CA THR A 96 -5.66 4.75 -24.97
C THR A 96 -5.94 6.02 -25.75
N THR A 97 -5.79 7.19 -25.13
CA THR A 97 -5.82 8.44 -25.90
C THR A 97 -4.55 8.54 -26.73
N GLN A 98 -4.68 8.84 -28.01
CA GLN A 98 -3.52 9.18 -28.86
C GLN A 98 -2.90 10.52 -28.44
N THR A 99 -3.66 11.35 -27.73
CA THR A 99 -3.25 12.63 -27.17
C THR A 99 -2.67 12.47 -25.77
N ALA A 100 -1.68 13.30 -25.46
CA ALA A 100 -1.12 13.41 -24.11
C ALA A 100 -2.21 13.83 -23.12
N VAL A 101 -2.25 13.16 -21.96
CA VAL A 101 -3.16 13.48 -20.87
C VAL A 101 -2.81 14.86 -20.33
N THR A 102 -3.78 15.77 -20.30
CA THR A 102 -3.61 17.13 -19.78
C THR A 102 -4.19 17.25 -18.36
N GLU A 103 -3.92 18.35 -17.66
CA GLU A 103 -4.53 18.62 -16.34
C GLU A 103 -6.06 18.64 -16.37
N LEU A 104 -6.65 19.04 -17.50
CA LEU A 104 -8.10 19.11 -17.67
C LEU A 104 -8.75 17.72 -17.73
N ASP A 105 -7.97 16.70 -18.10
CA ASP A 105 -8.40 15.31 -18.17
C ASP A 105 -8.28 14.60 -16.82
N LEU A 106 -7.84 15.31 -15.78
CA LEU A 106 -7.56 14.76 -14.46
C LEU A 106 -8.51 15.31 -13.41
N ARG A 107 -8.99 14.41 -12.55
CA ARG A 107 -9.84 14.75 -11.40
C ARG A 107 -9.19 14.29 -10.11
N ALA A 108 -9.22 15.12 -9.07
CA ALA A 108 -8.75 14.75 -7.75
C ALA A 108 -9.53 13.54 -7.19
N LEU A 109 -8.81 12.55 -6.66
CA LEU A 109 -9.42 11.41 -5.99
C LEU A 109 -9.58 11.74 -4.50
N ARG A 110 -10.82 11.80 -4.01
CA ARG A 110 -11.15 12.10 -2.60
C ARG A 110 -11.69 10.87 -1.87
N LYS A 111 -10.80 9.96 -1.47
CA LYS A 111 -11.17 8.67 -0.85
C LYS A 111 -10.20 8.26 0.26
N ASN A 112 -10.64 7.30 1.07
CA ASN A 112 -9.74 6.57 1.95
C ASN A 112 -9.02 5.50 1.11
N LEU A 113 -7.70 5.57 1.09
CA LEU A 113 -6.86 4.69 0.30
C LEU A 113 -6.04 3.84 1.25
N GLU A 114 -6.02 2.53 0.99
CA GLU A 114 -5.12 1.63 1.68
C GLU A 114 -3.74 1.73 1.05
N TRP A 115 -2.69 1.60 1.85
CA TRP A 115 -1.32 1.61 1.35
C TRP A 115 -0.48 0.53 2.01
N VAL A 116 0.56 0.08 1.31
CA VAL A 116 1.52 -0.93 1.76
C VAL A 116 2.93 -0.52 1.34
N ILE A 117 3.90 -0.61 2.27
CA ILE A 117 5.32 -0.33 2.04
C ILE A 117 6.16 -1.38 2.76
N GLY A 118 6.63 -2.38 2.02
CA GLY A 118 7.26 -3.54 2.64
C GLY A 118 6.28 -4.24 3.60
N ASP A 119 6.65 -4.35 4.87
CA ASP A 119 5.81 -4.99 5.90
C ASP A 119 4.78 -4.03 6.51
N TYR A 120 4.93 -2.72 6.27
CA TYR A 120 4.07 -1.68 6.82
C TYR A 120 2.82 -1.50 5.96
N ARG A 121 1.68 -1.27 6.60
CA ARG A 121 0.40 -1.01 5.96
C ARG A 121 -0.41 0.00 6.75
N GLY A 122 -1.34 0.66 6.10
CA GLY A 122 -2.28 1.57 6.74
C GLY A 122 -3.28 2.11 5.75
N SER A 123 -3.98 3.16 6.16
CA SER A 123 -4.84 3.94 5.28
C SER A 123 -4.49 5.42 5.38
N SER A 124 -4.79 6.16 4.32
CA SER A 124 -4.70 7.62 4.32
C SER A 124 -5.90 8.17 3.58
N ARG A 125 -6.41 9.31 4.05
CA ARG A 125 -7.50 10.02 3.41
C ARG A 125 -6.94 11.14 2.57
N THR A 126 -7.37 11.22 1.32
CA THR A 126 -7.04 12.36 0.46
C THR A 126 -8.02 13.52 0.64
N ASP A 127 -7.53 14.74 0.45
CA ASP A 127 -8.31 15.97 0.55
C ASP A 127 -9.12 16.28 -0.74
N SER A 128 -9.63 17.52 -0.86
CA SER A 128 -10.38 18.00 -2.04
C SER A 128 -9.57 18.00 -3.32
N ASP A 129 -8.27 18.15 -3.23
CA ASP A 129 -7.34 18.32 -4.36
C ASP A 129 -6.55 17.04 -4.65
N GLY A 130 -6.83 16.00 -3.87
CA GLY A 130 -6.29 14.65 -4.01
C GLY A 130 -4.98 14.45 -3.24
N TYR A 131 -4.58 15.38 -2.38
CA TYR A 131 -3.37 15.25 -1.58
C TYR A 131 -3.60 14.33 -0.40
N GLY A 132 -2.62 13.48 -0.13
CA GLY A 132 -2.57 12.61 1.03
C GLY A 132 -1.19 12.64 1.67
N ILE A 133 -1.17 12.31 2.96
CA ILE A 133 0.06 12.24 3.76
C ILE A 133 0.14 10.86 4.41
N ILE A 134 1.34 10.29 4.39
CA ILE A 134 1.66 9.05 5.09
C ILE A 134 2.88 9.29 5.96
N ARG A 135 2.75 8.93 7.25
CA ARG A 135 3.82 8.97 8.24
C ARG A 135 4.08 7.55 8.72
N VAL A 136 5.32 7.09 8.64
CA VAL A 136 5.70 5.74 9.04
C VAL A 136 7.00 5.77 9.82
N VAL A 137 7.00 5.12 10.98
CA VAL A 137 8.21 4.82 11.73
C VAL A 137 8.59 3.37 11.42
N SER A 138 9.85 3.15 11.07
CA SER A 138 10.34 1.83 10.71
C SER A 138 11.70 1.50 11.30
N THR A 139 11.98 0.20 11.32
CA THR A 139 13.27 -0.34 11.78
C THR A 139 14.34 -0.30 10.69
N LYS A 140 13.93 -0.13 9.43
CA LYS A 140 14.77 -0.12 8.23
C LYS A 140 14.25 0.94 7.27
N SER A 141 15.16 1.49 6.46
CA SER A 141 14.80 2.44 5.39
C SER A 141 13.74 1.87 4.45
N LEU A 142 12.73 2.70 4.16
CA LEU A 142 11.61 2.38 3.26
C LEU A 142 11.80 2.95 1.85
N MET A 143 12.79 3.82 1.64
CA MET A 143 13.00 4.53 0.37
C MET A 143 13.26 3.62 -0.83
N LYS A 144 13.84 2.43 -0.61
CA LYS A 144 14.07 1.41 -1.65
C LYS A 144 12.96 0.37 -1.75
N LYS A 145 11.87 0.52 -0.98
CA LYS A 145 10.74 -0.42 -1.01
C LYS A 145 9.72 0.03 -2.06
N ARG A 146 8.82 -0.90 -2.39
CA ARG A 146 7.68 -0.62 -3.27
C ARG A 146 6.55 -0.05 -2.42
N PHE A 147 6.11 1.15 -2.79
CA PHE A 147 4.88 1.76 -2.30
C PHE A 147 3.71 1.23 -3.13
N VAL A 148 2.72 0.62 -2.49
CA VAL A 148 1.52 0.09 -3.14
C VAL A 148 0.30 0.77 -2.57
N LEU A 149 -0.39 1.54 -3.40
CA LEU A 149 -1.68 2.15 -3.09
C LEU A 149 -2.80 1.20 -3.55
N LYS A 150 -3.84 1.04 -2.73
CA LYS A 150 -4.94 0.10 -2.96
C LYS A 150 -6.28 0.76 -2.79
N GLN A 151 -7.22 0.35 -3.63
CA GLN A 151 -8.63 0.68 -3.53
C GLN A 151 -9.46 -0.56 -3.89
N GLY A 152 -10.06 -1.19 -2.88
CA GLY A 152 -10.79 -2.45 -3.03
C GLY A 152 -9.89 -3.55 -3.62
N LYS A 153 -10.22 -4.02 -4.83
CA LYS A 153 -9.46 -5.09 -5.53
C LYS A 153 -8.34 -4.56 -6.44
N THR A 154 -8.23 -3.25 -6.57
CA THR A 154 -7.26 -2.61 -7.48
C THR A 154 -6.06 -2.09 -6.70
N ALA A 155 -4.89 -2.10 -7.35
CA ALA A 155 -3.65 -1.64 -6.74
C ALA A 155 -2.75 -0.96 -7.77
N LEU A 156 -2.05 0.09 -7.35
CA LEU A 156 -1.01 0.78 -8.10
C LEU A 156 0.28 0.72 -7.29
N GLY A 157 1.39 0.31 -7.91
CA GLY A 157 2.68 0.18 -7.22
C GLY A 157 3.78 0.98 -7.90
N VAL A 158 4.52 1.75 -7.11
CA VAL A 158 5.69 2.54 -7.52
C VAL A 158 6.82 2.38 -6.49
N GLN A 159 8.03 2.85 -6.78
CA GLN A 159 9.08 2.89 -5.75
C GLN A 159 8.80 4.04 -4.76
N THR A 160 9.01 3.81 -3.46
CA THR A 160 8.74 4.82 -2.42
C THR A 160 9.43 6.15 -2.72
N ALA A 161 10.70 6.14 -3.08
CA ALA A 161 11.45 7.37 -3.42
C ALA A 161 10.88 8.18 -4.60
N GLU A 162 10.05 7.57 -5.45
CA GLU A 162 9.47 8.19 -6.65
C GLU A 162 8.01 8.64 -6.44
N VAL A 163 7.44 8.38 -5.26
CA VAL A 163 6.06 8.74 -4.96
C VAL A 163 5.94 10.26 -4.90
N THR A 164 5.25 10.83 -5.88
CA THR A 164 4.94 12.26 -5.98
C THR A 164 3.49 12.43 -6.41
N ARG A 165 3.20 12.07 -7.65
CA ARG A 165 1.89 12.19 -8.28
C ARG A 165 1.48 10.86 -8.90
N LEU A 166 0.30 10.39 -8.55
CA LEU A 166 -0.25 9.10 -8.96
C LEU A 166 -1.48 9.33 -9.81
N ILE A 167 -1.42 8.91 -11.07
CA ILE A 167 -2.55 8.96 -12.00
C ILE A 167 -3.16 7.56 -12.08
N VAL A 168 -4.37 7.41 -11.55
CA VAL A 168 -5.11 6.14 -11.52
C VAL A 168 -6.18 6.10 -12.62
N PRO A 169 -6.67 4.91 -13.00
CA PRO A 169 -7.76 4.79 -13.97
C PRO A 169 -9.08 5.32 -13.41
N GLU A 170 -10.02 5.63 -14.30
CA GLU A 170 -11.33 6.23 -13.96
C GLU A 170 -12.14 5.41 -12.95
N ASN A 171 -12.05 4.07 -12.99
CA ASN A 171 -12.80 3.20 -12.09
C ASN A 171 -12.40 3.32 -10.60
N TRP A 172 -11.37 4.11 -10.28
CA TRP A 172 -11.03 4.47 -8.89
C TRP A 172 -11.91 5.63 -8.38
N CYS A 173 -12.44 6.48 -9.25
CA CYS A 173 -13.15 7.70 -8.86
C CYS A 173 -14.59 7.45 -8.47
N ASP A 174 -15.18 6.34 -8.93
CA ASP A 174 -16.58 5.94 -8.70
C ASP A 174 -16.82 5.45 -7.27
#